data_AF-A0A5B7EV10-F1
#
_entry.id   AF-A0A5B7EV10-F1
#
_cell.length_a   1.000
_cell.length_b   1.000
_cell.length_c   1.000
_cell.angle_alpha   90.00
_cell.angle_beta   90.00
_cell.angle_gamma   90.00
#
_symmetry.space_group_name_H-M   'P 1'
#
loop_
_entity.id
_entity.type
_entity.pdbx_description
1 polymer ?
#
loop_
_entity_poly.entity_id
_entity_poly.type
_entity_poly.pdbx_seq_one_letter_code
_entity_poly.pdbx_strand_id
1 'polypeptide(L)'
;MLQWCPHLLFLGSACNVLIPSEDVSASSSIEFLKIALVRQFSADAVATMLKSLRLSSVRQYESCWRRFQDYITQYPITSTAKAVVIDFLNWLTFTGNRAPVSAHYAALADPLYFRLSISVEEWTLALLKRGIRARNVTVHRDASQCPFIRVPAFMEEGSVHPLCPVHALRDYMSCTTGVCEDNLFCSFVSCKPLTPRTVAWLLCRIIEDADPGKAPRTHGVRCVATSLAFLRTHSVVRLEGSPCLSEQRGGEILHIEMDGRLTGERYISHQVTRFGMNSNLGRLYRTSQHEPPKPPTPPSPPRDF
;
A
#
# COMPACT_ATOMS: atom_id res chain seq x y z
N MET A 1 51.47 -8.96 -9.48
CA MET A 1 50.60 -8.40 -10.55
C MET A 1 49.17 -8.42 -10.05
N LEU A 2 48.71 -7.29 -9.49
CA LEU A 2 47.29 -7.10 -9.16
C LEU A 2 46.71 -6.22 -10.25
N GLN A 3 45.85 -6.81 -11.07
CA GLN A 3 45.22 -6.14 -12.21
C GLN A 3 44.10 -5.24 -11.67
N TRP A 4 44.35 -3.93 -11.68
CA TRP A 4 43.37 -2.91 -11.31
C TRP A 4 42.28 -2.84 -12.38
N CYS A 5 41.02 -2.99 -11.99
CA CYS A 5 39.86 -2.72 -12.84
C CYS A 5 39.65 -1.20 -12.99
N PRO A 6 39.72 -0.61 -14.20
CA PRO A 6 39.67 0.84 -14.40
C PRO A 6 38.24 1.42 -14.59
N HIS A 7 37.17 0.71 -14.20
CA HIS A 7 35.79 1.11 -14.54
C HIS A 7 35.00 1.92 -13.50
N LEU A 8 35.61 2.40 -12.40
CA LEU A 8 34.87 3.10 -11.33
C LEU A 8 35.46 4.47 -10.94
N LEU A 9 35.93 5.24 -11.91
CA LEU A 9 36.25 6.66 -11.73
C LEU A 9 35.42 7.52 -12.69
N PHE A 10 34.10 7.56 -12.46
CA PHE A 10 33.21 8.57 -13.02
C PHE A 10 32.75 9.50 -11.90
N LEU A 11 33.70 10.17 -11.22
CA LEU A 11 33.41 11.34 -10.41
C LEU A 11 33.24 12.54 -11.35
N GLY A 12 32.11 12.54 -12.04
CA GLY A 12 31.72 13.59 -12.96
C GLY A 12 31.53 14.90 -12.21
N SER A 13 32.32 15.90 -12.58
CA SER A 13 32.00 17.32 -12.39
C SER A 13 30.55 17.53 -12.83
N ALA A 14 29.66 17.83 -11.86
CA ALA A 14 28.26 18.06 -12.11
C ALA A 14 28.12 19.42 -12.83
N CYS A 15 28.33 19.42 -14.14
CA CYS A 15 27.76 20.47 -14.98
C CYS A 15 26.26 20.43 -14.71
N ASN A 16 25.74 21.47 -14.07
CA ASN A 16 24.30 21.72 -13.95
C ASN A 16 23.78 21.96 -15.37
N VAL A 17 23.57 20.89 -16.13
CA VAL A 17 22.90 20.94 -17.42
C VAL A 17 21.47 21.33 -17.13
N LEU A 18 21.15 22.60 -17.36
CA LEU A 18 19.80 23.10 -17.34
C LEU A 18 19.04 22.39 -18.46
N ILE A 19 18.26 21.38 -18.12
CA ILE A 19 17.39 20.70 -19.09
C ILE A 19 16.15 21.59 -19.27
N PRO A 20 15.82 21.99 -20.51
CA PRO A 20 14.62 22.78 -20.80
C PRO A 20 13.36 22.08 -20.27
N SER A 21 12.39 22.85 -19.74
CA SER A 21 11.15 22.28 -19.20
C SER A 21 10.27 21.59 -20.24
N GLU A 22 10.47 21.87 -21.53
CA GLU A 22 9.75 21.26 -22.65
C GLU A 22 9.89 19.74 -22.69
N ASP A 23 11.05 19.19 -22.29
CA ASP A 23 11.32 17.75 -22.28
C ASP A 23 10.41 16.99 -21.30
N VAL A 24 10.03 17.63 -20.18
CA VAL A 24 9.24 17.00 -19.12
C VAL A 24 7.76 16.92 -19.51
N SER A 25 7.26 17.85 -20.32
CA SER A 25 5.82 18.01 -20.58
C SER A 25 5.28 17.08 -21.67
N ALA A 26 6.13 16.55 -22.55
CA ALA A 26 5.70 15.78 -23.72
C ALA A 26 5.64 14.25 -23.51
N SER A 27 6.31 13.72 -22.48
CA SER A 27 6.52 12.27 -22.31
C SER A 27 5.67 11.67 -21.18
N SER A 28 5.29 10.40 -21.31
CA SER A 28 4.75 9.64 -20.19
C SER A 28 5.82 9.41 -19.12
N SER A 29 5.41 9.14 -17.88
CA SER A 29 6.35 8.90 -16.77
C SER A 29 7.29 7.73 -17.07
N ILE A 30 6.73 6.64 -17.58
CA ILE A 30 7.49 5.42 -17.88
C ILE A 30 8.41 5.61 -19.07
N GLU A 31 7.98 6.32 -20.12
CA GLU A 31 8.85 6.56 -21.28
C GLU A 31 9.99 7.51 -20.91
N PHE A 32 9.70 8.54 -20.11
CA PHE A 32 10.72 9.45 -19.58
C PHE A 32 11.77 8.70 -18.75
N LEU A 33 11.33 7.81 -17.86
CA LEU A 33 12.21 6.95 -17.07
C LEU A 33 13.02 5.98 -17.94
N LYS A 34 12.38 5.34 -18.93
CA LYS A 34 13.02 4.39 -19.84
C LYS A 34 14.15 5.06 -20.63
N ILE A 35 13.90 6.24 -21.21
CA ILE A 35 14.92 7.01 -21.95
C ILE A 35 16.10 7.34 -21.02
N ALA A 36 15.83 7.67 -19.76
CA ALA A 36 16.88 7.96 -18.78
C ALA A 36 17.70 6.71 -18.41
N LEU A 37 17.04 5.57 -18.16
CA LEU A 37 17.70 4.33 -17.77
C LEU A 37 18.55 3.73 -18.90
N VAL A 38 18.12 3.82 -20.16
CA VAL A 38 18.88 3.30 -21.31
C VAL A 38 20.23 4.02 -21.48
N ARG A 39 20.40 5.22 -20.91
CA ARG A 39 21.70 5.91 -20.88
C ARG A 39 22.71 5.28 -19.92
N GLN A 40 22.23 4.53 -18.92
CA GLN A 40 23.06 3.96 -17.84
C GLN A 40 23.13 2.43 -17.88
N PHE A 41 22.11 1.78 -18.45
CA PHE A 41 21.95 0.34 -18.46
C PHE A 41 21.63 -0.18 -19.87
N SER A 42 21.87 -1.47 -20.11
CA SER A 42 21.49 -2.11 -21.38
C SER A 42 19.98 -2.14 -21.57
N ALA A 43 19.52 -2.08 -22.83
CA ALA A 43 18.09 -2.07 -23.15
C ALA A 43 17.34 -3.28 -22.56
N ASP A 44 17.95 -4.47 -22.57
CA ASP A 44 17.35 -5.69 -22.00
C ASP A 44 17.20 -5.62 -20.47
N ALA A 45 18.19 -5.05 -19.78
CA ALA A 45 18.10 -4.83 -18.34
C ALA A 45 16.97 -3.84 -18.02
N VAL A 46 16.86 -2.74 -18.77
CA VAL A 46 15.78 -1.76 -18.61
C VAL A 46 14.41 -2.39 -18.87
N ALA A 47 14.27 -3.17 -19.94
CA ALA A 47 13.03 -3.89 -20.24
C ALA A 47 12.64 -4.83 -19.09
N THR A 48 13.60 -5.53 -18.50
CA THR A 48 13.38 -6.42 -17.36
C THR A 48 12.95 -5.64 -16.10
N MET A 49 13.62 -4.52 -15.80
CA MET A 49 13.26 -3.65 -14.67
C MET A 49 11.83 -3.12 -14.81
N LEU A 50 11.47 -2.60 -15.99
CA LEU A 50 10.14 -2.02 -16.23
C LEU A 50 9.04 -3.08 -16.31
N LYS A 51 9.34 -4.30 -16.78
CA LYS A 51 8.39 -5.43 -16.79
C LYS A 51 7.91 -5.83 -15.40
N SER A 52 8.69 -5.54 -14.35
CA SER A 52 8.30 -5.81 -12.96
C SER A 52 7.19 -4.89 -12.44
N LEU A 53 6.92 -3.78 -13.12
CA LEU A 53 5.90 -2.83 -12.72
C LEU A 53 4.50 -3.37 -13.03
N ARG A 54 3.66 -3.47 -12.00
CA ARG A 54 2.25 -3.84 -12.16
C ARG A 54 1.51 -2.72 -12.91
N LEU A 55 0.58 -3.11 -13.79
CA LEU A 55 -0.21 -2.16 -14.59
C LEU A 55 -0.96 -1.13 -13.73
N SER A 56 -1.44 -1.52 -12.55
CA SER A 56 -2.06 -0.60 -11.59
C SER A 56 -1.09 0.48 -11.09
N SER A 57 0.15 0.10 -10.79
CA SER A 57 1.20 1.03 -10.35
C SER A 57 1.61 1.97 -11.47
N VAL A 58 1.73 1.46 -12.70
CA VAL A 58 2.00 2.30 -13.89
C VAL A 58 0.92 3.35 -14.05
N ARG A 59 -0.37 2.97 -14.02
CA ARG A 59 -1.48 3.94 -14.12
C ARG A 59 -1.45 4.98 -13.00
N GLN A 60 -1.10 4.57 -11.78
CA GLN A 60 -0.97 5.49 -10.65
C GLN A 60 0.19 6.47 -10.87
N TYR A 61 1.34 6.01 -11.35
CA TYR A 61 2.51 6.84 -11.64
C TYR A 61 2.21 7.82 -12.77
N GLU A 62 1.60 7.37 -13.86
CA GLU A 62 1.17 8.24 -14.96
C GLU A 62 0.18 9.31 -14.51
N SER A 63 -0.77 8.95 -13.64
CA SER A 63 -1.70 9.93 -13.06
C SER A 63 -0.98 10.99 -12.21
N CYS A 64 -0.01 10.55 -11.38
CA CYS A 64 0.77 11.45 -10.54
C CYS A 64 1.71 12.35 -11.36
N TRP A 65 2.32 11.78 -12.40
CA TRP A 65 3.22 12.45 -13.34
C TRP A 65 2.48 13.51 -14.16
N ARG A 66 1.30 13.19 -14.71
CA ARG A 66 0.46 14.16 -15.41
C ARG A 66 0.13 15.35 -14.52
N ARG A 67 -0.14 15.11 -13.24
CA ARG A 67 -0.40 16.21 -12.28
C ARG A 67 0.82 17.12 -12.08
N PHE A 68 2.03 16.57 -12.14
CA PHE A 68 3.26 17.34 -12.12
C PHE A 68 3.47 18.12 -13.42
N GLN A 69 3.17 17.50 -14.58
CA GLN A 69 3.17 18.18 -15.88
C GLN A 69 2.17 19.35 -15.92
N ASP A 70 0.96 19.15 -15.38
CA ASP A 70 -0.03 20.23 -15.26
C ASP A 70 0.53 21.39 -14.43
N TYR A 71 1.18 21.08 -13.29
CA TYR A 71 1.79 22.07 -12.42
C TYR A 71 2.88 22.87 -13.14
N ILE A 72 3.86 22.21 -13.76
CA ILE A 72 4.93 22.90 -14.48
C ILE A 72 4.42 23.69 -15.70
N THR A 73 3.28 23.31 -16.27
CA THR A 73 2.65 24.04 -17.38
C THR A 73 1.90 25.28 -16.88
N GLN A 74 1.26 25.16 -15.72
CA GLN A 74 0.47 26.24 -15.11
C GLN A 74 1.35 27.39 -14.58
N TYR A 75 2.56 27.08 -14.10
CA TYR A 75 3.49 28.07 -13.57
C TYR A 75 4.65 28.28 -14.56
N PRO A 76 5.17 29.51 -14.73
CA PRO A 76 6.24 29.81 -15.70
C PRO A 76 7.61 29.28 -15.24
N ILE A 77 7.74 27.95 -15.15
CA ILE A 77 8.93 27.27 -14.65
C ILE A 77 9.91 27.09 -15.81
N THR A 78 10.98 27.88 -15.80
CA THR A 78 12.04 27.84 -16.81
C THR A 78 12.99 26.65 -16.63
N SER A 79 13.18 26.20 -15.38
CA SER A 79 14.07 25.08 -15.06
C SER A 79 13.49 24.23 -13.94
N THR A 80 13.50 22.91 -14.13
CA THR A 80 13.06 21.96 -13.09
C THR A 80 14.21 21.72 -12.12
N ALA A 81 14.03 22.16 -10.87
CA ALA A 81 15.00 21.99 -9.78
C ALA A 81 14.38 21.29 -8.58
N LYS A 82 15.20 20.90 -7.58
CA LYS A 82 14.73 20.32 -6.30
C LYS A 82 13.64 21.18 -5.64
N ALA A 83 13.79 22.51 -5.67
CA ALA A 83 12.82 23.45 -5.11
C ALA A 83 11.44 23.32 -5.77
N VAL A 84 11.40 23.26 -7.11
CA VAL A 84 10.16 23.08 -7.90
C VAL A 84 9.42 21.80 -7.49
N VAL A 85 10.14 20.71 -7.24
CA VAL A 85 9.53 19.45 -6.79
C VAL A 85 8.91 19.62 -5.40
N ILE A 86 9.61 20.28 -4.47
CA ILE A 86 9.07 20.54 -3.13
C ILE A 86 7.86 21.46 -3.18
N ASP A 87 7.90 22.52 -3.99
CA ASP A 87 6.81 23.46 -4.18
C ASP A 87 5.59 22.76 -4.78
N PHE A 88 5.78 21.91 -5.78
CA PHE A 88 4.75 21.04 -6.31
C PHE A 88 4.12 20.17 -5.20
N LEU A 89 4.94 19.44 -4.44
CA LEU A 89 4.45 18.55 -3.39
C LEU A 89 3.68 19.31 -2.29
N ASN A 90 4.09 20.54 -1.98
CA ASN A 90 3.36 21.43 -1.07
C ASN A 90 2.05 21.94 -1.71
N TRP A 91 2.06 22.29 -3.01
CA TRP A 91 0.88 22.71 -3.76
C TRP A 91 -0.22 21.63 -3.75
N LEU A 92 0.12 20.35 -3.85
CA LEU A 92 -0.85 19.24 -3.78
C LEU A 92 -1.70 19.26 -2.49
N THR A 93 -1.19 19.86 -1.43
CA THR A 93 -1.86 19.94 -0.13
C THR A 93 -3.01 20.95 -0.13
N PHE A 94 -3.01 21.89 -1.07
CA PHE A 94 -4.03 22.93 -1.21
C PHE A 94 -5.08 22.59 -2.28
N THR A 95 -4.79 21.68 -3.21
CA THR A 95 -5.69 21.39 -4.34
C THR A 95 -6.70 20.26 -4.09
N GLY A 96 -6.87 19.82 -2.84
CA GLY A 96 -7.81 18.74 -2.51
C GLY A 96 -7.49 17.41 -3.19
N ASN A 97 -6.20 17.10 -3.36
CA ASN A 97 -5.79 15.90 -4.10
C ASN A 97 -6.19 14.61 -3.38
N ARG A 98 -6.63 13.61 -4.16
CA ARG A 98 -7.04 12.31 -3.63
C ARG A 98 -5.86 11.42 -3.23
N ALA A 99 -4.76 11.47 -3.97
CA ALA A 99 -3.58 10.68 -3.70
C ALA A 99 -2.69 11.38 -2.65
N PRO A 100 -2.05 10.61 -1.75
CA PRO A 100 -1.14 11.20 -0.77
C PRO A 100 0.12 11.74 -1.45
N VAL A 101 0.74 12.76 -0.84
CA VAL A 101 2.00 13.37 -1.31
C VAL A 101 3.11 12.32 -1.52
N SER A 102 3.14 11.27 -0.71
CA SER A 102 4.09 10.16 -0.87
C SER A 102 3.93 9.40 -2.18
N ALA A 103 2.70 9.23 -2.67
CA ALA A 103 2.46 8.56 -3.95
C ALA A 103 2.94 9.42 -5.12
N HIS A 104 2.70 10.73 -5.06
CA HIS A 104 3.22 11.66 -6.06
C HIS A 104 4.75 11.68 -6.05
N TYR A 105 5.38 11.75 -4.88
CA TYR A 105 6.83 11.69 -4.79
C TYR A 105 7.40 10.38 -5.35
N ALA A 106 6.82 9.23 -5.00
CA ALA A 106 7.27 7.93 -5.51
C ALA A 106 7.22 7.85 -7.05
N ALA A 107 6.18 8.44 -7.66
CA ALA A 107 6.06 8.50 -9.12
C ALA A 107 7.08 9.45 -9.78
N LEU A 108 7.62 10.41 -9.04
CA LEU A 108 8.58 11.41 -9.54
C LEU A 108 10.03 11.03 -9.26
N ALA A 109 10.30 10.31 -8.18
CA ALA A 109 11.64 10.10 -7.65
C ALA A 109 12.60 9.49 -8.69
N ASP A 110 12.24 8.34 -9.28
CA ASP A 110 13.11 7.67 -10.24
C ASP A 110 13.27 8.46 -11.56
N PRO A 111 12.18 8.93 -12.23
CA PRO A 111 12.31 9.74 -13.44
C PRO A 111 13.21 10.97 -13.26
N LEU A 112 13.01 11.72 -12.18
CA LEU A 112 13.76 12.95 -11.92
C LEU A 112 15.22 12.67 -11.53
N TYR A 113 15.47 11.60 -10.76
CA TYR A 113 16.83 11.21 -10.41
C TYR A 113 17.62 10.77 -11.64
N PHE A 114 17.11 9.81 -12.42
CA PHE A 114 17.87 9.24 -13.54
C PHE A 114 18.04 10.22 -14.71
N ARG A 115 17.07 11.12 -14.94
CA ARG A 115 17.11 12.05 -16.07
C ARG A 115 17.70 13.42 -15.74
N LEU A 116 17.36 13.97 -14.58
CA LEU A 116 17.68 15.35 -14.19
C LEU A 116 18.69 15.42 -13.03
N SER A 117 19.13 14.28 -12.49
CA SER A 117 19.94 14.20 -11.27
C SER A 117 19.32 14.93 -10.07
N ILE A 118 17.99 15.04 -10.04
CA ILE A 118 17.27 15.67 -8.93
C ILE A 118 16.96 14.60 -7.90
N SER A 119 17.54 14.75 -6.71
CA SER A 119 17.23 13.91 -5.55
C SER A 119 16.60 14.76 -4.45
N VAL A 120 15.45 14.33 -3.95
CA VAL A 120 14.84 14.92 -2.75
C VAL A 120 15.21 14.04 -1.56
N GLU A 121 15.82 14.65 -0.55
CA GLU A 121 16.26 13.91 0.64
C GLU A 121 15.06 13.47 1.46
N GLU A 122 15.17 12.28 2.06
CA GLU A 122 14.08 11.68 2.83
C GLU A 122 13.66 12.55 4.03
N TRP A 123 14.63 13.20 4.68
CA TRP A 123 14.34 14.10 5.81
C TRP A 123 13.53 15.33 5.37
N THR A 124 13.75 15.87 4.16
CA THR A 124 12.96 16.99 3.60
C THR A 124 11.50 16.56 3.42
N LEU A 125 11.28 15.35 2.88
CA LEU A 125 9.94 14.80 2.73
C LEU A 125 9.27 14.51 4.08
N ALA A 126 10.04 14.03 5.06
CA ALA A 126 9.54 13.79 6.41
C ALA A 126 9.07 15.10 7.06
N LEU A 127 9.82 16.18 6.91
CA LEU A 127 9.43 17.51 7.38
C LEU A 127 8.18 18.03 6.66
N LEU A 128 8.11 17.91 5.33
CA LEU A 128 6.93 18.30 4.56
C LEU A 128 5.68 17.53 5.03
N LYS A 129 5.78 16.20 5.15
CA LYS A 129 4.69 15.35 5.67
C LYS A 129 4.30 15.72 7.09
N ARG A 130 5.25 16.10 7.95
CA ARG A 130 4.96 16.56 9.32
C ARG A 130 4.20 17.89 9.29
N GLY A 131 4.59 18.84 8.45
CA GLY A 131 3.89 20.11 8.26
C GLY A 131 2.46 19.92 7.76
N ILE A 132 2.25 19.03 6.79
CA ILE A 132 0.91 18.67 6.27
C ILE A 132 0.04 18.08 7.37
N ARG A 133 0.57 17.14 8.15
CA ARG A 133 -0.16 16.52 9.27
C ARG A 133 -0.55 17.55 10.32
N ALA A 134 0.37 18.43 10.71
CA ALA A 134 0.10 19.48 11.70
C ALA A 134 -1.08 20.37 11.27
N ARG A 135 -1.17 20.75 9.99
CA ARG A 135 -2.30 21.51 9.44
C ARG A 135 -3.62 20.75 9.50
N ASN A 136 -3.61 19.45 9.20
CA ASN A 136 -4.82 18.62 9.18
C ASN A 136 -5.34 18.27 10.59
N VAL A 137 -4.47 18.17 11.59
CA VAL A 137 -4.87 17.89 12.98
C VAL A 137 -5.74 19.00 13.56
N THR A 138 -5.53 20.26 13.14
CA THR A 138 -6.34 21.40 13.57
C THR A 138 -7.81 21.31 13.16
N VAL A 139 -8.16 20.49 12.16
CA VAL A 139 -9.53 20.40 11.63
C VAL A 139 -10.36 19.31 12.30
N HIS A 140 -9.74 18.36 13.02
CA HIS A 140 -10.42 17.18 13.57
C HIS A 140 -10.31 17.01 15.09
N ARG A 141 -9.97 18.07 15.83
CA ARG A 141 -9.88 18.02 17.30
C ARG A 141 -11.25 18.20 17.97
N ASP A 142 -12.07 17.17 17.85
CA ASP A 142 -13.01 16.71 18.90
C ASP A 142 -12.79 15.20 19.12
N ALA A 143 -11.53 14.77 19.06
CA ALA A 143 -11.13 13.37 19.29
C ALA A 143 -11.25 12.92 20.76
N SER A 144 -11.68 13.81 21.68
CA SER A 144 -12.02 13.48 23.06
C SER A 144 -13.32 12.68 23.19
N GLN A 145 -14.05 12.41 22.10
CA GLN A 145 -15.28 11.61 22.09
C GLN A 145 -15.22 10.37 21.19
N CYS A 146 -14.12 9.61 21.24
CA CYS A 146 -14.24 8.18 20.99
C CYS A 146 -14.51 7.51 22.34
N PRO A 147 -15.78 7.30 22.74
CA PRO A 147 -16.05 6.50 23.93
C PRO A 147 -15.37 5.15 23.74
N PHE A 148 -14.72 4.66 24.79
CA PHE A 148 -14.24 3.28 24.83
C PHE A 148 -15.41 2.37 24.47
N ILE A 149 -15.41 1.82 23.26
CA ILE A 149 -16.40 0.85 22.84
C ILE A 149 -16.08 -0.42 23.63
N ARG A 150 -16.76 -0.61 24.76
CA ARG A 150 -16.81 -1.91 25.43
C ARG A 150 -17.63 -2.82 24.53
N VAL A 151 -16.94 -3.67 23.78
CA VAL A 151 -17.61 -4.77 23.09
C VAL A 151 -17.76 -5.90 24.11
N PRO A 152 -18.99 -6.23 24.56
CA PRO A 152 -19.18 -7.39 25.44
C PRO A 152 -18.66 -8.66 24.77
N ALA A 153 -18.24 -9.63 25.58
CA ALA A 153 -17.91 -10.96 25.05
C ALA A 153 -19.17 -11.52 24.36
N PHE A 154 -19.03 -12.13 23.18
CA PHE A 154 -20.16 -12.66 22.40
C PHE A 154 -20.79 -13.94 23.00
N MET A 155 -20.58 -14.15 24.30
CA MET A 155 -21.21 -15.20 25.08
C MET A 155 -21.81 -14.55 26.32
N GLU A 156 -23.13 -14.54 26.40
CA GLU A 156 -23.88 -14.19 27.60
C GLU A 156 -24.46 -15.50 28.15
N GLU A 157 -24.07 -15.85 29.38
CA GLU A 157 -24.66 -16.98 30.12
C GLU A 157 -24.58 -18.34 29.41
N GLY A 158 -23.52 -18.55 28.62
CA GLY A 158 -23.31 -19.80 27.87
C GLY A 158 -24.10 -19.91 26.56
N SER A 159 -24.92 -18.90 26.23
CA SER A 159 -25.58 -18.78 24.94
C SER A 159 -24.75 -17.91 23.98
N VAL A 160 -24.77 -18.25 22.69
CA VAL A 160 -24.08 -17.46 21.66
C VAL A 160 -24.89 -16.19 21.41
N HIS A 161 -24.27 -15.02 21.60
CA HIS A 161 -24.93 -13.74 21.36
C HIS A 161 -25.39 -13.66 19.89
N PRO A 162 -26.60 -13.15 19.57
CA PRO A 162 -27.11 -13.09 18.20
C PRO A 162 -26.24 -12.25 17.25
N LEU A 163 -25.47 -11.30 17.80
CA LEU A 163 -24.47 -10.52 17.04
C LEU A 163 -23.08 -11.16 16.97
N CYS A 164 -22.93 -12.43 17.37
CA CYS A 164 -21.66 -13.15 17.26
C CYS A 164 -21.26 -13.26 15.78
N PRO A 165 -20.12 -12.67 15.36
CA PRO A 165 -19.73 -12.64 13.95
C PRO A 165 -19.44 -14.05 13.40
N VAL A 166 -19.01 -14.98 14.26
CA VAL A 166 -18.77 -16.38 13.88
C VAL A 166 -20.07 -17.10 13.58
N HIS A 167 -21.12 -16.85 14.38
CA HIS A 167 -22.44 -17.45 14.16
C HIS A 167 -23.08 -16.89 12.89
N ALA A 168 -23.08 -15.57 12.74
CA ALA A 168 -23.58 -14.91 11.54
C ALA A 168 -22.87 -15.37 10.27
N LEU A 169 -21.54 -15.56 10.32
CA LEU A 169 -20.78 -16.11 9.19
C LEU A 169 -21.18 -17.56 8.89
N ARG A 170 -21.34 -18.39 9.93
CA ARG A 170 -21.76 -19.79 9.76
C ARG A 170 -23.15 -19.88 9.12
N ASP A 171 -24.10 -19.12 9.62
CA ASP A 171 -25.47 -19.11 9.09
C ASP A 171 -25.49 -18.62 7.64
N TYR A 172 -24.73 -17.57 7.34
CA TYR A 172 -24.51 -17.11 5.97
C TYR A 172 -23.91 -18.21 5.07
N MET A 173 -22.86 -18.92 5.52
CA MET A 173 -22.27 -20.02 4.75
C MET A 173 -23.27 -21.16 4.52
N SER A 174 -24.08 -21.51 5.53
CA SER A 174 -25.14 -22.50 5.38
C SER A 174 -26.20 -22.07 4.36
N CYS A 175 -26.64 -20.81 4.38
CA CYS A 175 -27.61 -20.27 3.42
C CYS A 175 -27.05 -20.11 2.00
N THR A 176 -25.74 -19.99 1.84
CA THR A 176 -25.07 -19.82 0.54
C THR A 176 -24.41 -21.10 0.02
N THR A 177 -24.59 -22.22 0.71
CA THR A 177 -24.04 -23.51 0.29
C THR A 177 -24.63 -23.90 -1.07
N GLY A 178 -23.76 -24.16 -2.06
CA GLY A 178 -24.15 -24.54 -3.42
C GLY A 178 -24.43 -23.37 -4.38
N VAL A 179 -24.32 -22.10 -3.94
CA VAL A 179 -24.53 -20.93 -4.82
C VAL A 179 -23.24 -20.55 -5.56
N CYS A 180 -22.09 -20.57 -4.90
CA CYS A 180 -20.79 -20.29 -5.52
C CYS A 180 -19.67 -20.97 -4.73
N GLU A 181 -18.95 -21.92 -5.35
CA GLU A 181 -17.84 -22.63 -4.70
C GLU A 181 -16.59 -21.73 -4.56
N ASP A 182 -16.40 -20.80 -5.49
CA ASP A 182 -15.17 -19.99 -5.58
C ASP A 182 -15.20 -18.68 -4.78
N ASN A 183 -16.37 -18.25 -4.29
CA ASN A 183 -16.52 -16.93 -3.66
C ASN A 183 -17.34 -16.98 -2.38
N LEU A 184 -16.75 -16.48 -1.29
CA LEU A 184 -17.42 -16.39 0.01
C LEU A 184 -18.61 -15.42 -0.02
N PHE A 185 -18.52 -14.28 -0.72
CA PHE A 185 -19.57 -13.26 -0.70
C PHE A 185 -20.36 -13.20 -2.00
N CYS A 186 -21.67 -13.43 -1.93
CA CYS A 186 -22.59 -13.40 -3.08
C CYS A 186 -23.75 -12.42 -2.84
N SER A 187 -24.24 -11.82 -3.92
CA SER A 187 -25.46 -11.01 -3.90
C SER A 187 -26.67 -11.92 -3.70
N PHE A 188 -27.50 -11.64 -2.69
CA PHE A 188 -28.71 -12.43 -2.44
C PHE A 188 -29.74 -12.36 -3.59
N VAL A 189 -29.78 -11.24 -4.32
CA VAL A 189 -30.76 -11.03 -5.40
C VAL A 189 -30.30 -11.68 -6.70
N SER A 190 -29.01 -11.58 -7.02
CA SER A 190 -28.49 -12.01 -8.33
C SER A 190 -27.67 -13.30 -8.27
N CYS A 191 -27.39 -13.81 -7.08
CA CYS A 191 -26.46 -14.93 -6.82
C CYS A 191 -25.05 -14.73 -7.40
N LYS A 192 -24.70 -13.50 -7.83
CA LYS A 192 -23.38 -13.19 -8.39
C LYS A 192 -22.37 -12.90 -7.28
N PRO A 193 -21.09 -13.28 -7.44
CA PRO A 193 -20.04 -12.91 -6.53
C PRO A 193 -19.96 -11.39 -6.33
N LEU A 194 -19.84 -10.96 -5.07
CA LEU A 194 -19.62 -9.56 -4.74
C LEU A 194 -18.15 -9.21 -4.92
N THR A 195 -17.88 -8.11 -5.61
CA THR A 195 -16.51 -7.59 -5.69
C THR A 195 -16.05 -7.10 -4.31
N PRO A 196 -14.74 -7.13 -4.00
CA PRO A 196 -14.22 -6.57 -2.76
C PRO A 196 -14.64 -5.10 -2.51
N ARG A 197 -14.78 -4.31 -3.59
CA ARG A 197 -15.28 -2.93 -3.52
C ARG A 197 -16.73 -2.87 -3.05
N THR A 198 -17.58 -3.76 -3.54
CA THR A 198 -19.00 -3.84 -3.15
C THR A 198 -19.15 -4.26 -1.70
N VAL A 199 -18.40 -5.28 -1.26
CA VAL A 199 -18.39 -5.73 0.15
C VAL A 199 -17.96 -4.59 1.07
N ALA A 200 -16.86 -3.90 0.73
CA ALA A 200 -16.38 -2.78 1.55
C ALA A 200 -17.40 -1.63 1.60
N TRP A 201 -18.07 -1.32 0.48
CA TRP A 201 -19.14 -0.31 0.45
C TRP A 201 -20.34 -0.70 1.32
N LEU A 202 -20.80 -1.96 1.24
CA LEU A 202 -21.88 -2.46 2.08
C LEU A 202 -21.54 -2.35 3.57
N LEU A 203 -20.30 -2.71 3.94
CA LEU A 203 -19.83 -2.57 5.32
C LEU A 203 -19.83 -1.12 5.78
N CYS A 204 -19.32 -0.18 4.98
CA CYS A 204 -19.38 1.25 5.31
C CYS A 204 -20.83 1.72 5.50
N ARG A 205 -21.76 1.27 4.65
CA ARG A 205 -23.18 1.63 4.76
C ARG A 205 -23.83 1.08 6.02
N ILE A 206 -23.57 -0.18 6.37
CA ILE A 206 -24.08 -0.79 7.61
C ILE A 206 -23.58 -0.02 8.84
N ILE A 207 -22.31 0.40 8.85
CA ILE A 207 -21.76 1.19 9.96
C ILE A 207 -22.42 2.58 10.01
N GLU A 208 -22.61 3.24 8.87
CA GLU A 208 -23.28 4.54 8.82
C GLU A 208 -24.73 4.45 9.29
N ASP A 209 -25.45 3.40 8.90
CA ASP A 209 -26.83 3.16 9.33
C ASP A 209 -26.91 2.84 10.83
N ALA A 210 -25.90 2.17 11.40
CA ALA A 210 -25.83 1.82 12.82
C ALA A 210 -25.32 2.98 13.71
N ASP A 211 -24.43 3.83 13.19
CA ASP A 211 -23.80 4.95 13.89
C ASP A 211 -23.49 6.11 12.91
N PRO A 212 -24.47 7.00 12.65
CA PRO A 212 -24.33 8.06 11.65
C PRO A 212 -23.14 8.98 11.88
N GLY A 213 -22.41 9.29 10.82
CA GLY A 213 -21.22 10.14 10.84
C GLY A 213 -19.95 9.45 11.36
N LYS A 214 -20.02 8.16 11.73
CA LYS A 214 -18.87 7.39 12.23
C LYS A 214 -18.35 6.36 11.24
N ALA A 215 -18.99 6.18 10.07
CA ALA A 215 -18.53 5.18 9.11
C ALA A 215 -17.09 5.46 8.64
N PRO A 216 -16.15 4.52 8.88
CA PRO A 216 -14.80 4.67 8.39
C PRO A 216 -14.83 4.57 6.86
N ARG A 217 -13.88 5.24 6.20
CA ARG A 217 -13.60 4.95 4.78
C ARG A 217 -13.26 3.47 4.64
N THR A 218 -13.54 2.88 3.47
CA THR A 218 -13.39 1.43 3.21
C THR A 218 -12.07 0.81 3.70
N HIS A 219 -10.94 1.53 3.64
CA HIS A 219 -9.68 1.02 4.18
C HIS A 219 -9.63 0.99 5.71
N GLY A 220 -10.29 1.94 6.38
CA GLY A 220 -10.38 2.02 7.84
C GLY A 220 -11.14 0.86 8.45
N VAL A 221 -12.15 0.30 7.76
CA VAL A 221 -12.84 -0.93 8.18
C VAL A 221 -11.83 -2.07 8.41
N ARG A 222 -10.84 -2.21 7.52
CA ARG A 222 -9.80 -3.23 7.67
C ARG A 222 -8.92 -2.98 8.90
N CYS A 223 -8.50 -1.74 9.12
CA CYS A 223 -7.68 -1.38 10.29
C CYS A 223 -8.45 -1.68 11.59
N VAL A 224 -9.70 -1.25 11.69
CA VAL A 224 -10.57 -1.50 12.85
C VAL A 224 -10.78 -2.99 13.05
N ALA A 225 -11.10 -3.74 11.98
CA ALA A 225 -11.28 -5.19 12.07
C ALA A 225 -10.02 -5.90 12.54
N THR A 226 -8.84 -5.52 12.04
CA THR A 226 -7.56 -6.07 12.50
C THR A 226 -7.27 -5.71 13.95
N SER A 227 -7.47 -4.46 14.35
CA SER A 227 -7.29 -4.02 15.75
C SER A 227 -8.25 -4.76 16.68
N LEU A 228 -9.53 -4.89 16.32
CA LEU A 228 -10.53 -5.63 17.12
C LEU A 228 -10.21 -7.12 17.18
N ALA A 229 -9.80 -7.74 16.08
CA ALA A 229 -9.38 -9.13 16.06
C ALA A 229 -8.20 -9.35 17.02
N PHE A 230 -7.18 -8.49 16.94
CA PHE A 230 -6.00 -8.56 17.80
C PHE A 230 -6.35 -8.37 19.28
N LEU A 231 -7.17 -7.35 19.61
CA LEU A 231 -7.62 -7.10 20.98
C LEU A 231 -8.47 -8.24 21.56
N ARG A 232 -9.12 -9.04 20.71
CA ARG A 232 -9.97 -10.18 21.13
C ARG A 232 -9.22 -11.50 21.25
N THR A 233 -8.26 -11.77 20.37
CA THR A 233 -7.47 -13.01 20.42
C THR A 233 -6.34 -12.95 21.44
N HIS A 234 -5.79 -11.75 21.65
CA HIS A 234 -4.87 -11.49 22.74
C HIS A 234 -5.66 -10.84 23.87
N SER A 235 -6.38 -11.66 24.63
CA SER A 235 -6.63 -11.30 26.01
C SER A 235 -5.26 -11.01 26.62
N VAL A 236 -4.98 -9.75 26.93
CA VAL A 236 -3.97 -9.42 27.93
C VAL A 236 -4.57 -9.96 29.24
N VAL A 237 -4.49 -11.27 29.42
CA VAL A 237 -4.64 -11.89 30.73
C VAL A 237 -3.46 -11.29 31.49
N ARG A 238 -3.74 -10.24 32.25
CA ARG A 238 -2.99 -9.94 33.45
C ARG A 238 -3.04 -11.24 34.26
N LEU A 239 -1.98 -12.03 34.15
CA LEU A 239 -1.66 -13.04 35.16
C LEU A 239 -1.22 -12.29 36.42
N GLU A 240 -2.13 -11.50 36.99
CA GLU A 240 -2.04 -11.08 38.39
C GLU A 240 -2.49 -12.30 39.20
N GLY A 241 -1.55 -13.20 39.51
CA GLY A 241 -1.82 -14.34 40.39
C GLY A 241 -1.19 -15.66 40.02
N SER A 242 0.02 -15.70 39.44
CA SER A 242 0.86 -16.90 39.59
C SER A 242 1.62 -16.77 40.92
N PRO A 243 1.34 -17.59 41.94
CA PRO A 243 2.00 -17.52 43.25
C PRO A 243 3.35 -18.24 43.18
N CYS A 244 4.24 -17.81 42.30
CA CYS A 244 5.61 -18.32 42.19
C CYS A 244 6.49 -17.18 41.69
N LEU A 245 6.71 -16.17 42.54
CA LEU A 245 7.90 -15.30 42.62
C LEU A 245 7.55 -14.17 43.60
N SER A 246 7.86 -14.40 44.88
CA SER A 246 8.07 -13.33 45.85
C SER A 246 9.29 -12.52 45.42
N GLU A 247 9.14 -11.21 45.21
CA GLU A 247 9.73 -10.17 46.07
C GLU A 247 9.66 -8.79 45.38
N GLN A 248 9.34 -7.78 46.20
CA GLN A 248 8.92 -6.43 45.85
C GLN A 248 9.91 -5.62 44.98
N ARG A 249 9.37 -4.77 44.09
CA ARG A 249 9.66 -3.31 44.07
C ARG A 249 8.81 -2.56 43.05
N GLY A 250 8.24 -1.43 43.50
CA GLY A 250 7.92 -0.27 42.67
C GLY A 250 6.67 -0.38 41.80
N GLY A 251 5.52 0.02 42.35
CA GLY A 251 4.32 0.26 41.56
C GLY A 251 4.47 1.51 40.69
N GLU A 252 4.78 1.31 39.41
CA GLU A 252 4.42 2.25 38.35
C GLU A 252 3.24 1.67 37.58
N ILE A 253 2.14 2.43 37.54
CA ILE A 253 1.00 2.14 36.68
C ILE A 253 1.45 2.36 35.25
N LEU A 254 1.69 1.27 34.50
CA LEU A 254 1.92 1.36 33.06
C LEU A 254 0.62 1.76 32.38
N HIS A 255 0.44 3.07 32.19
CA HIS A 255 -0.58 3.64 31.33
C HIS A 255 -0.20 3.29 29.88
N ILE A 256 -0.82 2.25 29.32
CA ILE A 256 -0.73 2.00 27.88
C ILE A 256 -1.73 2.95 27.21
N GLU A 257 -1.32 4.21 27.05
CA GLU A 257 -1.93 5.10 26.08
C GLU A 257 -1.53 4.58 24.69
N MET A 258 -2.39 3.75 24.09
CA MET A 258 -2.27 3.44 22.67
C MET A 258 -2.70 4.70 21.89
N ASP A 259 -1.76 5.64 21.80
CA ASP A 259 -1.80 6.76 20.87
C ASP A 259 -2.20 6.17 19.50
N GLY A 260 -3.31 6.64 18.91
CA GLY A 260 -3.93 6.12 17.68
C GLY A 260 -3.08 6.26 16.40
N ARG A 261 -1.76 6.27 16.55
CA ARG A 261 -0.71 6.51 15.56
C ARG A 261 -0.23 5.25 14.83
N LEU A 262 -0.92 4.12 14.94
CA LEU A 262 -0.70 2.99 14.02
C LEU A 262 -1.43 3.24 12.69
N THR A 263 -1.09 4.35 12.04
CA THR A 263 -1.29 4.48 10.59
C THR A 263 -0.31 3.52 9.92
N GLY A 264 -0.80 2.70 8.98
CA GLY A 264 -0.09 1.60 8.32
C GLY A 264 1.18 1.93 7.50
N GLU A 265 1.93 2.98 7.83
CA GLU A 265 3.22 3.30 7.23
C GLU A 265 4.37 2.39 7.73
N ARG A 266 4.29 1.83 8.95
CA ARG A 266 5.33 0.88 9.43
C ARG A 266 5.35 -0.45 8.67
N TYR A 267 4.33 -0.78 7.89
CA TYR A 267 4.31 -1.98 7.05
C TYR A 267 4.87 -1.76 5.64
N ILE A 268 5.13 -0.51 5.24
CA ILE A 268 5.71 -0.16 3.91
C ILE A 268 7.19 0.23 4.03
N SER A 269 7.73 0.36 5.24
CA SER A 269 9.12 0.78 5.48
C SER A 269 10.15 -0.36 5.60
N HIS A 270 9.81 -1.60 5.23
CA HIS A 270 10.80 -2.64 5.01
C HIS A 270 10.76 -3.08 3.55
N GLN A 271 11.92 -2.95 2.88
CA GLN A 271 12.23 -3.29 1.48
C GLN A 271 12.22 -2.11 0.48
N VAL A 272 13.09 -1.13 0.73
CA VAL A 272 13.97 -0.62 -0.35
C VAL A 272 15.40 -0.66 0.21
N THR A 273 15.91 -1.86 0.44
CA THR A 273 17.34 -2.07 0.59
C THR A 273 17.95 -1.85 -0.79
N ARG A 274 18.71 -0.77 -0.92
CA ARG A 274 19.57 -0.51 -2.08
C ARG A 274 20.38 -1.77 -2.42
N PHE A 275 20.53 -2.01 -3.72
CA PHE A 275 21.42 -2.99 -4.30
C PHE A 275 22.79 -2.99 -3.59
N GLY A 276 23.07 -4.09 -2.88
CA GLY A 276 24.36 -4.39 -2.30
C GLY A 276 24.52 -5.90 -2.34
N MET A 277 25.50 -6.36 -3.13
CA MET A 277 25.84 -7.77 -3.34
C MET A 277 25.96 -8.52 -2.00
N ASN A 278 25.25 -9.64 -1.87
CA ASN A 278 25.79 -10.87 -1.30
C ASN A 278 24.88 -12.04 -1.67
N SER A 279 25.45 -12.90 -2.50
CA SER A 279 24.96 -14.21 -2.91
C SER A 279 24.89 -15.17 -1.72
N ASN A 280 23.69 -15.68 -1.43
CA ASN A 280 23.41 -17.11 -1.19
C ASN A 280 21.94 -17.31 -0.79
N LEU A 281 21.14 -17.86 -1.71
CA LEU A 281 19.77 -18.29 -1.44
C LEU A 281 19.63 -19.72 -1.96
N GLY A 282 19.72 -20.68 -1.04
CA GLY A 282 19.35 -22.06 -1.26
C GLY A 282 17.87 -22.13 -1.63
N ARG A 283 17.59 -22.65 -2.83
CA ARG A 283 16.25 -22.73 -3.41
C ARG A 283 15.78 -24.18 -3.31
N LEU A 284 14.82 -24.46 -2.43
CA LEU A 284 14.00 -25.67 -2.49
C LEU A 284 12.89 -25.44 -3.53
N TYR A 285 12.96 -26.12 -4.66
CA TYR A 285 11.90 -26.17 -5.66
C TYR A 285 10.76 -27.04 -5.15
N ARG A 286 9.52 -26.51 -5.22
CA ARG A 286 8.32 -27.34 -5.30
C ARG A 286 7.61 -27.01 -6.61
N THR A 287 7.96 -27.76 -7.64
CA THR A 287 7.22 -27.83 -8.91
C THR A 287 5.99 -28.70 -8.72
N SER A 288 4.81 -28.14 -8.93
CA SER A 288 3.66 -28.88 -9.42
C SER A 288 2.98 -27.97 -10.44
N GLN A 289 3.33 -28.18 -11.71
CA GLN A 289 2.46 -27.77 -12.80
C GLN A 289 1.47 -28.91 -12.98
N HIS A 290 0.22 -28.66 -12.60
CA HIS A 290 -0.89 -29.50 -13.00
C HIS A 290 -1.33 -29.00 -14.38
N GLU A 291 -0.93 -29.72 -15.43
CA GLU A 291 -1.46 -29.50 -16.77
C GLU A 291 -2.93 -29.97 -16.78
N PRO A 292 -3.87 -29.18 -17.35
CA PRO A 292 -5.25 -29.64 -17.52
C PRO A 292 -5.31 -30.77 -18.57
N PRO A 293 -6.23 -31.74 -18.40
CA PRO A 293 -6.33 -32.88 -19.30
C PRO A 293 -6.71 -32.42 -20.72
N LYS A 294 -5.99 -32.96 -21.71
CA LYS A 294 -6.31 -32.78 -23.13
C LYS A 294 -7.70 -33.37 -23.44
N PRO A 295 -8.52 -32.70 -24.26
CA PRO A 295 -9.77 -33.28 -24.74
C PRO A 295 -9.50 -34.54 -25.59
N PRO A 296 -10.42 -35.52 -25.57
CA PRO A 296 -10.26 -36.76 -26.31
C PRO A 296 -10.21 -36.50 -27.82
N THR A 297 -9.24 -37.13 -28.48
CA THR A 297 -9.09 -37.11 -29.94
C THR A 297 -10.31 -37.76 -30.58
N PRO A 298 -10.96 -37.14 -31.58
CA PRO A 298 -12.07 -37.75 -32.28
C PRO A 298 -11.64 -39.04 -33.00
N PRO A 299 -12.51 -40.05 -33.09
CA PRO A 299 -12.21 -41.32 -33.73
C PRO A 299 -11.91 -41.10 -35.22
N SER A 300 -10.85 -41.74 -35.69
CA SER A 300 -10.46 -41.78 -37.09
C SER A 300 -11.61 -42.35 -37.94
N PRO A 301 -11.90 -41.77 -39.12
CA PRO A 301 -12.89 -42.36 -40.01
C PRO A 301 -12.43 -43.76 -40.47
N PRO A 302 -13.37 -44.69 -40.71
CA PRO A 302 -13.06 -46.02 -41.19
C PRO A 302 -12.34 -45.93 -42.54
N ARG A 303 -11.29 -46.74 -42.70
CA ARG A 303 -10.63 -46.92 -43.99
C ARG A 303 -11.49 -47.88 -44.81
N ASP A 304 -12.04 -47.39 -45.90
CA ASP A 304 -12.70 -48.22 -46.90
C ASP A 304 -11.66 -49.17 -47.51
N PHE A 305 -11.99 -50.46 -47.53
CA PHE A 305 -11.31 -51.52 -48.29
C PHE A 305 -12.21 -51.93 -49.45
#